data_AF-A0A7V9FLU1-F1
#
_entry.id   AF-A0A7V9FLU1-F1
#
_cell.length_a   1.000
_cell.length_b   1.000
_cell.length_c   1.000
_cell.angle_alpha   90.00
_cell.angle_beta   90.00
_cell.angle_gamma   90.00
#
_symmetry.space_group_name_H-M   'P 1'
#
loop_
_entity.id
_entity.type
_entity.pdbx_description
1 polymer ?
#
loop_
_entity_poly.entity_id
_entity_poly.type
_entity_poly.pdbx_seq_one_letter_code
_entity_poly.pdbx_strand_id
1 'polypeptide(L)'
;MTTQRFITIAAGAAVAGGVAWLIKLAVLAATDGAESLAVATLYGSGLLLLAVGSIGIALRLLERRPLWLRIASGVLAPVVFFAAFLFLDSLLVPLTEEHVADWAKAEAGVLATALIWLAAGAWALRSSRNSAVRSTLPTR
;
A
#
# COMPACT_ATOMS: atom_id res chain seq x y z
N MET A 1 15.18 -7.37 -16.52
CA MET A 1 13.85 -7.68 -15.92
C MET A 1 12.79 -6.91 -16.68
N THR A 2 11.68 -7.54 -17.10
CA THR A 2 10.63 -6.85 -17.87
C THR A 2 9.81 -5.92 -16.96
N THR A 3 9.32 -4.79 -17.48
CA THR A 3 8.55 -3.81 -16.70
C THR A 3 7.31 -4.44 -16.05
N GLN A 4 6.68 -5.41 -16.71
CA GLN A 4 5.54 -6.16 -16.17
C GLN A 4 5.88 -7.01 -14.94
N ARG A 5 7.05 -7.65 -14.93
CA ARG A 5 7.53 -8.38 -13.74
C ARG A 5 7.79 -7.43 -12.58
N PHE A 6 8.35 -6.26 -12.86
CA PHE A 6 8.55 -5.23 -11.84
C PHE A 6 7.23 -4.75 -11.23
N ILE A 7 6.26 -4.38 -12.06
CA ILE A 7 4.94 -3.93 -11.60
C ILE A 7 4.28 -5.01 -10.73
N THR A 8 4.36 -6.28 -11.14
CA THR A 8 3.80 -7.39 -10.36
C THR A 8 4.47 -7.55 -9.00
N ILE A 9 5.81 -7.55 -8.94
CA ILE A 9 6.53 -7.69 -7.66
C ILE A 9 6.24 -6.50 -6.74
N ALA A 10 6.30 -5.28 -7.28
CA ALA A 10 6.01 -4.06 -6.52
C ALA A 10 4.55 -4.06 -6.01
N ALA A 11 3.56 -4.38 -6.85
CA ALA A 11 2.17 -4.50 -6.41
C ALA A 11 1.99 -5.59 -5.33
N GLY A 12 2.75 -6.69 -5.42
CA GLY A 12 2.84 -7.70 -4.36
C GLY A 12 3.38 -7.14 -3.05
N ALA A 13 4.38 -6.25 -3.11
CA ALA A 13 4.89 -5.55 -1.93
C ALA A 13 3.81 -4.67 -1.29
N ALA A 14 2.98 -3.95 -2.06
CA ALA A 14 1.85 -3.20 -1.49
C ALA A 14 0.86 -4.10 -0.71
N VAL A 15 0.53 -5.28 -1.25
CA VAL A 15 -0.33 -6.24 -0.55
C VAL A 15 0.34 -6.74 0.72
N ALA A 16 1.60 -7.17 0.64
CA ALA A 16 2.34 -7.66 1.80
C ALA A 16 2.50 -6.60 2.88
N GLY A 17 2.78 -5.35 2.49
CA GLY A 17 2.92 -4.23 3.41
C GLY A 17 1.61 -3.86 4.11
N GLY A 18 0.50 -3.83 3.36
CA GLY A 18 -0.83 -3.64 3.95
C GLY A 18 -1.19 -4.75 4.93
N VAL A 19 -0.91 -6.02 4.59
CA VAL A 19 -1.12 -7.15 5.51
C VAL A 19 -0.23 -7.03 6.75
N ALA A 20 1.05 -6.65 6.61
CA ALA A 20 1.94 -6.44 7.75
C ALA A 20 1.40 -5.39 8.73
N TRP A 21 0.87 -4.27 8.22
CA TRP A 21 0.21 -3.26 9.06
C TRP A 21 -1.08 -3.79 9.70
N LEU A 22 -1.90 -4.57 9.00
CA LEU A 22 -3.08 -5.19 9.63
C LEU A 22 -2.70 -6.18 10.74
N ILE A 23 -1.63 -6.96 10.55
CA ILE A 23 -1.10 -7.85 11.59
C ILE A 23 -0.57 -7.02 12.78
N LYS A 24 0.13 -5.91 12.53
CA LYS A 24 0.57 -4.97 13.58
C LYS A 24 -0.62 -4.54 14.44
N LEU A 25 -1.72 -4.13 13.81
CA LEU A 25 -2.93 -3.68 14.51
C LEU A 25 -3.58 -4.81 15.30
N ALA A 26 -3.58 -6.04 14.78
CA ALA A 26 -4.08 -7.20 15.52
C ALA A 26 -3.21 -7.50 16.75
N VAL A 27 -1.88 -7.34 16.66
CA VAL A 27 -0.98 -7.48 17.80
C VAL A 27 -1.26 -6.41 18.85
N LEU A 28 -1.36 -5.13 18.45
CA LEU A 28 -1.70 -4.04 19.38
C LEU A 28 -3.05 -4.25 20.05
N ALA A 29 -4.06 -4.71 19.31
CA ALA A 29 -5.36 -5.03 19.88
C ALA A 29 -5.27 -6.18 20.91
N ALA A 30 -4.45 -7.19 20.65
CA ALA A 30 -4.25 -8.32 21.55
C ALA A 30 -3.41 -7.97 22.80
N THR A 31 -2.58 -6.93 22.71
CA THR A 31 -1.70 -6.48 23.79
C THR A 31 -2.15 -5.18 24.46
N ASP A 32 -3.39 -4.75 24.18
CA ASP A 32 -3.96 -3.47 24.65
C ASP A 32 -3.05 -2.26 24.44
N GLY A 33 -2.49 -2.16 23.23
CA GLY A 33 -1.62 -1.07 22.83
C GLY A 33 -0.17 -1.19 23.30
N ALA A 34 0.25 -2.33 23.89
CA ALA A 34 1.62 -2.48 24.34
C ALA A 34 2.62 -2.49 23.17
N GLU A 35 3.58 -1.56 23.23
CA GLU A 35 4.69 -1.48 22.29
C GLU A 35 5.63 -2.68 22.42
N SER A 36 6.15 -3.15 21.28
CA SER A 36 7.10 -4.26 21.25
C SER A 36 7.98 -4.22 20.01
N LEU A 37 9.08 -4.98 20.03
CA LEU A 37 9.93 -5.17 18.86
C LEU A 37 9.15 -5.72 17.65
N ALA A 38 8.15 -6.58 17.91
CA ALA A 38 7.29 -7.13 16.87
C ALA A 38 6.45 -6.04 16.19
N VAL A 39 5.81 -5.16 16.98
CA VAL A 39 5.02 -4.02 16.48
C VAL A 39 5.90 -3.09 15.65
N ALA A 40 7.08 -2.72 16.16
CA ALA A 40 8.01 -1.85 15.45
C ALA A 40 8.50 -2.48 14.13
N THR A 41 8.80 -3.79 14.13
CA THR A 41 9.25 -4.50 12.94
C THR A 41 8.15 -4.58 11.89
N LEU A 42 6.91 -4.90 12.28
CA LEU A 42 5.77 -4.93 11.37
C LEU A 42 5.46 -3.54 10.81
N TYR A 43 5.54 -2.50 11.63
CA TYR A 43 5.37 -1.13 11.18
C TYR A 43 6.43 -0.74 10.14
N GLY A 44 7.72 -0.93 10.45
CA GLY A 44 8.82 -0.55 9.57
C GLY A 44 8.85 -1.34 8.27
N SER A 45 8.67 -2.67 8.35
CA SER A 45 8.59 -3.52 7.14
C SER A 45 7.37 -3.18 6.29
N GLY A 46 6.20 -2.98 6.90
CA GLY A 46 4.99 -2.56 6.20
C GLY A 46 5.16 -1.22 5.51
N LEU A 47 5.80 -0.23 6.17
CA LEU A 47 6.07 1.09 5.60
C LEU A 47 6.94 0.98 4.35
N LEU A 48 8.05 0.23 4.42
CA LEU A 48 8.96 0.03 3.29
C LEU A 48 8.28 -0.70 2.13
N LEU A 49 7.52 -1.74 2.43
CA LEU A 49 6.79 -2.53 1.44
C LEU A 49 5.69 -1.71 0.75
N LEU A 50 4.95 -0.89 1.49
CA LEU A 50 3.94 0.02 0.95
C LEU A 50 4.56 1.12 0.10
N ALA A 51 5.69 1.69 0.52
CA ALA A 51 6.42 2.68 -0.26
C ALA A 51 6.89 2.10 -1.61
N VAL A 52 7.51 0.91 -1.61
CA VAL A 52 7.88 0.21 -2.85
C VAL A 52 6.63 -0.14 -3.67
N GLY A 53 5.56 -0.60 -3.02
CA GLY A 53 4.34 -1.00 -3.69
C GLY A 53 3.59 0.15 -4.35
N SER A 54 3.68 1.36 -3.81
CA SER A 54 3.14 2.57 -4.42
C SER A 54 3.70 2.81 -5.83
N ILE A 55 4.97 2.49 -6.07
CA ILE A 55 5.63 2.59 -7.38
C ILE A 55 4.95 1.63 -8.37
N GLY A 56 4.72 0.39 -7.95
CA GLY A 56 4.03 -0.61 -8.77
C GLY A 56 2.63 -0.18 -9.16
N ILE A 57 1.86 0.36 -8.21
CA ILE A 57 0.51 0.88 -8.43
C ILE A 57 0.53 2.06 -9.42
N ALA A 58 1.42 3.04 -9.23
CA ALA A 58 1.54 4.21 -10.09
C ALA A 58 1.93 3.82 -11.54
N LEU A 59 2.92 2.95 -11.69
CA LEU A 59 3.34 2.45 -13.00
C LEU A 59 2.24 1.64 -13.70
N ARG A 60 1.39 0.93 -12.93
CA ARG A 60 0.23 0.22 -13.48
C ARG A 60 -0.83 1.18 -14.00
N LEU A 61 -1.15 2.24 -13.24
CA LEU A 61 -2.12 3.27 -13.63
C LEU A 61 -1.70 4.00 -14.91
N LEU A 62 -0.39 4.17 -15.11
CA LEU A 62 0.17 4.94 -16.21
C LEU A 62 0.81 4.07 -17.30
N GLU A 63 0.47 2.77 -17.37
CA GLU A 63 1.12 1.84 -18.30
C GLU A 63 0.98 2.26 -19.77
N ARG A 64 -0.15 2.89 -20.13
CA ARG A 64 -0.45 3.38 -21.49
C ARG A 64 0.01 4.83 -21.75
N ARG A 65 0.71 5.45 -20.81
CA ARG A 65 1.17 6.83 -20.89
C ARG A 65 2.64 6.89 -21.36
N PRO A 66 3.10 8.03 -21.90
CA PRO A 66 4.49 8.17 -22.36
C PRO A 66 5.50 7.89 -21.24
N LEU A 67 6.71 7.46 -21.63
CA LEU A 67 7.75 6.99 -20.70
C LEU A 67 8.10 8.01 -19.61
N TRP A 68 8.18 9.30 -19.95
CA TRP A 68 8.55 10.35 -19.00
C TRP A 68 7.55 10.46 -17.83
N LEU A 69 6.24 10.32 -18.09
CA LEU A 69 5.21 10.30 -17.03
C LEU A 69 5.35 9.09 -16.12
N ARG A 70 5.76 7.95 -16.67
CA ARG A 70 5.98 6.72 -15.90
C ARG A 70 7.19 6.83 -15.00
N ILE A 71 8.28 7.42 -15.48
CA ILE A 71 9.47 7.70 -14.68
C ILE A 71 9.12 8.69 -13.56
N ALA A 72 8.51 9.82 -13.91
CA ALA A 72 8.14 10.85 -12.94
C ALA A 72 7.20 10.30 -11.85
N SER A 73 6.17 9.54 -12.24
CA SER A 73 5.26 8.90 -11.28
C SER A 73 5.93 7.84 -10.43
N GLY A 74 6.87 7.06 -10.97
CA GLY A 74 7.63 6.08 -10.19
C GLY A 74 8.45 6.74 -9.08
N VAL A 75 9.06 7.91 -9.36
CA VAL A 75 9.82 8.69 -8.39
C VAL A 75 8.90 9.38 -7.38
N LEU A 76 7.76 9.92 -7.82
CA LEU A 76 6.83 10.65 -6.96
C LEU A 76 5.92 9.73 -6.13
N ALA A 77 5.73 8.48 -6.52
CA ALA A 77 4.78 7.58 -5.85
C ALA A 77 5.05 7.38 -4.35
N PRO A 78 6.30 7.17 -3.88
CA PRO A 78 6.57 7.09 -2.45
C PRO A 78 6.23 8.40 -1.71
N VAL A 79 6.52 9.55 -2.32
CA VAL A 79 6.18 10.87 -1.75
C VAL A 79 4.67 11.03 -1.62
N VAL A 80 3.92 10.65 -2.66
CA VAL A 80 2.45 10.67 -2.64
C VAL A 80 1.89 9.70 -1.60
N PHE A 81 2.49 8.51 -1.45
CA PHE A 81 2.14 7.57 -0.39
C PHE A 81 2.32 8.19 1.00
N PHE A 82 3.49 8.77 1.29
CA PHE A 82 3.74 9.41 2.58
C PHE A 82 2.80 10.59 2.83
N ALA A 83 2.59 11.45 1.83
CA ALA A 83 1.67 12.57 1.94
C ALA A 83 0.23 12.11 2.21
N ALA A 84 -0.22 11.06 1.53
CA ALA A 84 -1.54 10.49 1.74
C ALA A 84 -1.68 9.81 3.12
N PHE A 85 -0.64 9.13 3.59
CA PHE A 85 -0.60 8.57 4.96
C PHE A 85 -0.77 9.68 6.01
N LEU A 86 0.04 10.74 5.93
CA LEU A 86 -0.05 11.89 6.85
C LEU A 86 -1.41 12.60 6.76
N PHE A 87 -1.94 12.73 5.55
CA PHE A 87 -3.26 13.33 5.34
C PHE A 87 -4.37 12.49 6.00
N LEU A 88 -4.38 11.19 5.75
CA LEU A 88 -5.34 10.26 6.35
C LEU A 88 -5.25 10.27 7.88
N ASP A 89 -4.04 10.29 8.42
CA ASP A 89 -3.81 10.37 9.87
C ASP A 89 -4.39 11.66 10.46
N SER A 90 -4.06 12.81 9.86
CA SER A 90 -4.57 14.12 10.30
C SER A 90 -6.09 14.26 10.21
N LEU A 91 -6.72 13.49 9.32
CA LEU A 91 -8.17 13.47 9.13
C LEU A 91 -8.87 12.52 10.11
N LEU A 92 -8.30 11.33 10.34
CA LEU A 92 -8.97 10.25 11.05
C LEU A 92 -8.76 10.30 12.57
N VAL A 93 -7.59 10.76 13.05
CA VAL A 93 -7.34 10.87 14.49
C VAL A 93 -8.40 11.72 15.18
N PRO A 94 -8.71 12.97 14.74
CA PRO A 94 -9.74 13.79 15.39
C PRO A 94 -11.14 13.18 15.35
N LEU A 95 -11.46 12.39 14.32
CA LEU A 95 -12.77 11.75 14.17
C LEU A 95 -12.97 10.56 15.11
N THR A 96 -11.89 10.03 15.70
CA THR A 96 -11.92 8.84 16.55
C THR A 96 -11.72 9.13 18.04
N GLU A 97 -11.51 10.40 18.41
CA GLU A 97 -11.13 10.81 19.78
C GLU A 97 -12.11 10.37 20.87
N GLU A 98 -13.41 10.29 20.59
CA GLU A 98 -14.43 10.00 21.61
C GLU A 98 -14.84 8.52 21.70
N HIS A 99 -14.48 7.67 20.73
CA HIS A 99 -15.18 6.39 20.52
C HIS A 99 -14.32 5.13 20.72
N VAL A 100 -13.00 5.25 20.84
CA VAL A 100 -12.08 4.09 20.88
C VAL A 100 -10.94 4.29 21.89
N ALA A 101 -10.23 3.21 22.20
CA ALA A 101 -9.04 3.23 23.07
C ALA A 101 -7.94 4.13 22.48
N ASP A 102 -7.09 4.71 23.33
CA ASP A 102 -6.08 5.69 22.90
C ASP A 102 -5.09 5.13 21.88
N TRP A 103 -4.69 3.87 22.02
CA TRP A 103 -3.84 3.19 21.04
C TRP A 103 -4.53 3.08 19.67
N ALA A 104 -5.85 2.88 19.64
CA ALA A 104 -6.59 2.73 18.38
C ALA A 104 -6.76 4.08 17.65
N LYS A 105 -6.85 5.19 18.39
CA LYS A 105 -6.89 6.55 17.82
C LYS A 105 -5.62 6.84 17.03
N ALA A 106 -4.45 6.57 17.64
CA ALA A 106 -3.14 6.79 17.03
C ALA A 106 -2.88 5.93 15.79
N GLU A 107 -3.68 4.88 15.58
CA GLU A 107 -3.50 3.91 14.52
C GLU A 107 -4.55 4.01 13.41
N ALA A 108 -5.49 4.97 13.49
CA ALA A 108 -6.55 5.13 12.51
C ALA A 108 -6.01 5.43 11.11
N GLY A 109 -4.99 6.30 11.00
CA GLY A 109 -4.30 6.58 9.73
C GLY A 109 -3.59 5.35 9.16
N VAL A 110 -2.95 4.56 10.02
CA VAL A 110 -2.28 3.30 9.66
C VAL A 110 -3.29 2.29 9.10
N LEU A 111 -4.43 2.09 9.78
CA LEU A 111 -5.49 1.20 9.33
C LEU A 111 -6.03 1.58 7.96
N ALA A 112 -6.42 2.85 7.78
CA ALA A 112 -6.99 3.30 6.51
C ALA A 112 -5.99 3.17 5.36
N THR A 113 -4.75 3.57 5.60
CA THR A 113 -3.67 3.48 4.61
C THR A 113 -3.37 2.02 4.26
N ALA A 114 -3.31 1.12 5.24
CA ALA A 114 -3.13 -0.31 5.01
C ALA A 114 -4.22 -0.86 4.07
N LEU A 115 -5.48 -0.55 4.35
CA LEU A 115 -6.62 -1.03 3.56
C LEU A 115 -6.62 -0.47 2.13
N ILE A 116 -6.38 0.83 1.96
CA ILE A 116 -6.36 1.48 0.64
C ILE A 116 -5.26 0.90 -0.24
N TRP A 117 -4.03 0.79 0.28
CA TRP A 117 -2.90 0.29 -0.50
C TRP A 117 -2.96 -1.22 -0.73
N LEU A 118 -3.48 -2.00 0.22
CA LEU A 118 -3.75 -3.41 0.02
C LEU A 118 -4.74 -3.61 -1.14
N ALA A 119 -5.86 -2.87 -1.13
CA ALA A 119 -6.87 -2.93 -2.19
C ALA A 119 -6.30 -2.50 -3.54
N ALA A 120 -5.54 -1.40 -3.59
CA ALA A 120 -4.89 -0.92 -4.80
C ALA A 120 -3.84 -1.90 -5.35
N GLY A 121 -3.03 -2.50 -4.47
CA GLY A 121 -2.05 -3.53 -4.82
C GLY A 121 -2.73 -4.79 -5.38
N ALA A 122 -3.79 -5.27 -4.72
CA ALA A 122 -4.56 -6.41 -5.17
C ALA A 122 -5.22 -6.15 -6.54
N TRP A 123 -5.77 -4.96 -6.75
CA TRP A 123 -6.29 -4.52 -8.04
C TRP A 123 -5.20 -4.51 -9.13
N ALA A 124 -4.02 -3.96 -8.83
CA ALA A 124 -2.92 -3.89 -9.78
C ALA A 124 -2.46 -5.30 -10.22
N LEU A 125 -2.35 -6.24 -9.27
CA LEU A 125 -2.03 -7.64 -9.53
C LEU A 125 -3.08 -8.33 -10.42
N ARG A 126 -4.36 -8.17 -10.09
CA ARG A 126 -5.47 -8.74 -10.88
C ARG A 126 -5.46 -8.20 -12.30
N SER A 127 -5.22 -6.91 -12.46
CA SER A 127 -5.20 -6.24 -13.76
C SER A 127 -4.05 -6.75 -14.64
N SER A 128 -2.88 -7.03 -14.07
CA SER A 128 -1.73 -7.56 -14.84
C SER A 128 -1.98 -8.98 -15.39
N ARG A 129 -2.65 -9.84 -14.62
CA ARG A 129 -3.06 -11.19 -15.11
C ARG A 129 -3.98 -11.09 -16.33
N ASN A 130 -4.96 -10.19 -16.30
CA ASN A 130 -5.91 -10.01 -17.39
C ASN A 130 -5.25 -9.50 -18.68
N SER A 131 -4.22 -8.65 -18.56
CA SER A 131 -3.46 -8.17 -19.72
C SER A 131 -2.67 -9.29 -20.40
N ALA A 132 -2.06 -10.20 -19.64
CA ALA A 132 -1.31 -11.33 -20.19
C ALA A 132 -2.21 -12.32 -20.96
N VAL A 133 -3.42 -12.58 -20.46
CA VAL A 133 -4.39 -13.47 -21.13
C VAL A 133 -4.89 -12.89 -22.46
N ARG A 134 -5.09 -11.56 -22.54
CA ARG A 134 -5.52 -10.93 -23.81
C ARG A 134 -4.46 -10.98 -24.90
N SER A 135 -3.17 -10.93 -24.56
CA SER A 135 -2.09 -11.00 -25.56
C SER A 135 -1.91 -12.38 -26.20
N THR A 136 -2.50 -13.43 -25.64
CA THR A 136 -2.38 -14.81 -26.16
C THR A 136 -3.55 -15.23 -27.05
N LEU A 137 -4.59 -14.40 -27.21
CA LEU A 137 -5.68 -14.68 -28.13
C LEU A 137 -5.29 -14.26 -29.55
N PRO A 138 -5.45 -15.11 -30.58
CA PRO A 138 -5.19 -14.73 -31.96
C PRO A 138 -6.14 -13.59 -32.35
N THR A 139 -5.58 -12.47 -32.78
CA THR A 139 -6.33 -11.38 -33.42
C THR A 139 -6.97 -11.92 -34.69
N ARG A 140 -8.29 -12.10 -34.64
CA ARG A 140 -9.10 -12.42 -35.83
C ARG A 140 -9.21 -11.21 -36.75
#